data_AF-C5BG99-F1
#
_entry.id   AF-C5BG99-F1
#
_cell.length_a   1.000
_cell.length_b   1.000
_cell.length_c   1.000
_cell.angle_alpha   90.00
_cell.angle_beta   90.00
_cell.angle_gamma   90.00
#
_symmetry.space_group_name_H-M   'P 1'
#
loop_
_entity.id
_entity.type
_entity.pdbx_description
1 polymer ?
#
loop_
_entity_poly.entity_id
_entity_poly.type
_entity_poly.pdbx_seq_one_letter_code
_entity_poly.pdbx_strand_id
1 'polypeptide(L)' 'MDVPVRRLRCPLCGIITEKIDWLPARQRYTTALATWVESRVRLLPIKHVAGLTGLHWHTVKNIG' A
#
# COMPACT_ATOMS: atom_id res chain seq x y z
N MET A 1 -8.97 7.40 14.83
CA MET A 1 -10.34 7.17 14.33
C MET A 1 -10.38 5.77 13.77
N ASP A 2 -11.23 4.90 14.29
CA ASP A 2 -11.40 3.54 13.78
C ASP A 2 -12.61 3.54 12.83
N VAL A 3 -12.39 3.17 11.57
CA VAL A 3 -13.45 3.08 10.57
C VAL A 3 -13.90 1.61 10.54
N PRO A 4 -15.18 1.30 10.83
CA PRO A 4 -15.63 -0.08 10.80
C PRO A 4 -15.59 -0.61 9.36
N VAL A 5 -14.72 -1.58 9.09
CA VAL A 5 -14.61 -2.25 7.79
C VAL A 5 -15.20 -3.65 7.89
N ARG A 6 -16.22 -3.95 7.07
CA ARG A 6 -16.94 -5.22 7.15
C ARG A 6 -16.25 -6.34 6.37
N ARG A 7 -16.51 -7.59 6.76
CA ARG A 7 -16.18 -8.77 5.96
C ARG A 7 -17.39 -9.14 5.12
N LEU A 8 -17.26 -9.13 3.80
CA LEU A 8 -18.29 -9.49 2.84
C LEU A 8 -18.10 -10.94 2.39
N ARG A 9 -19.19 -11.68 2.23
CA ARG A 9 -19.18 -13.02 1.63
C ARG A 9 -19.57 -12.90 0.16
N CYS A 10 -18.58 -12.70 -0.71
CA CYS A 10 -18.79 -12.65 -2.15
C CYS A 10 -18.97 -14.08 -2.69
N PRO A 11 -20.02 -14.37 -3.47
CA PRO A 11 -20.22 -15.70 -4.06
C PRO A 11 -19.13 -16.08 -5.08
N LEU A 12 -18.41 -15.10 -5.65
CA LEU A 12 -17.33 -15.31 -6.62
C LEU A 12 -15.93 -15.30 -6.00
N CYS A 13 -15.71 -14.47 -4.97
CA CYS A 13 -14.37 -14.23 -4.39
C CYS A 13 -14.17 -14.84 -3.00
N GLY A 14 -15.23 -15.34 -2.35
CA GLY A 14 -15.19 -15.81 -0.96
C GLY A 14 -15.32 -14.68 0.06
N ILE A 15 -14.71 -14.85 1.24
CA ILE A 15 -14.76 -13.84 2.31
C ILE A 15 -13.71 -12.76 2.04
N ILE A 16 -14.15 -11.55 1.72
CA ILE A 16 -13.30 -10.40 1.42
C ILE A 16 -13.56 -9.24 2.38
N THR A 17 -12.62 -8.31 2.48
CA THR A 17 -12.81 -7.05 3.20
C THR A 17 -13.58 -6.06 2.31
N GLU A 18 -14.53 -5.34 2.88
CA GLU A 18 -15.27 -4.27 2.20
C GLU A 18 -14.31 -3.23 1.61
N LYS A 19 -14.43 -2.97 0.30
CA LYS A 19 -13.73 -1.89 -0.37
C LYS A 19 -14.52 -0.61 -0.14
N ILE A 20 -13.90 0.35 0.52
CA ILE A 20 -14.45 1.68 0.76
C ILE A 20 -13.65 2.63 -0.11
N ASP A 21 -14.29 3.29 -1.08
CA ASP A 21 -13.55 4.01 -2.14
C ASP A 21 -12.66 5.16 -1.62
N TRP A 22 -13.04 5.78 -0.50
CA TRP A 22 -12.24 6.82 0.16
C TRP A 22 -11.18 6.28 1.12
N LEU A 23 -11.24 4.99 1.48
CA LEU A 23 -10.28 4.34 2.37
C LEU A 23 -9.28 3.54 1.53
N PRO A 24 -7.98 3.87 1.55
CA PRO A 24 -7.00 3.06 0.85
C PRO A 24 -7.05 1.62 1.34
N ALA A 25 -6.82 0.67 0.42
CA ALA A 25 -6.70 -0.74 0.77
C ALA A 25 -5.71 -0.91 1.93
N ARG A 26 -5.89 -1.95 2.75
CA ARG A 26 -5.01 -2.22 3.89
C ARG A 26 -3.58 -2.46 3.41
N GLN A 27 -2.77 -1.41 3.46
CA GLN A 27 -1.34 -1.45 3.18
C GLN A 27 -0.59 -1.72 4.49
N ARG A 28 0.49 -2.51 4.42
CA ARG A 28 1.35 -2.79 5.58
C ARG A 28 2.37 -1.67 5.86
N TYR A 29 2.15 -0.50 5.25
CA TYR A 29 2.98 0.69 5.38
C TYR A 29 2.09 1.91 5.54
N THR A 30 2.66 2.99 6.10
CA THR A 30 1.93 4.24 6.34
C THR A 30 1.90 5.10 5.08
N THR A 31 0.89 5.96 4.96
CA THR A 31 0.82 6.96 3.87
C THR A 31 2.05 7.86 3.84
N ALA A 32 2.58 8.25 5.01
CA ALA A 32 3.80 9.05 5.11
C ALA A 32 5.02 8.34 4.50
N LEU A 33 5.15 7.03 4.70
CA LEU A 33 6.20 6.23 4.05
C LEU A 33 5.99 6.19 2.53
N ALA A 34 4.74 6.03 2.06
CA ALA A 34 4.43 6.04 0.63
C ALA A 34 4.84 7.36 -0.04
N THR A 35 4.43 8.50 0.52
CA THR A 35 4.79 9.83 0.02
C THR A 35 6.31 10.07 0.03
N TRP A 36 7.01 9.58 1.06
CA TRP A 36 8.46 9.63 1.10
C TRP A 36 9.07 8.82 -0.05
N VAL A 37 8.58 7.60 -0.28
CA VAL A 37 9.04 6.72 -1.37
C VAL A 37 8.82 7.37 -2.74
N GLU A 38 7.62 7.90 -3.00
CA GLU A 38 7.29 8.60 -4.27
C GLU A 38 8.29 9.73 -4.57
N SER A 39 8.69 10.48 -3.55
CA SER A 39 9.64 11.59 -3.74
C SER A 39 11.07 11.09 -3.97
N ARG A 40 11.45 9.92 -3.43
CA ARG A 40 12.82 9.38 -3.52
C ARG A 40 13.06 8.61 -4.82
N VAL A 41 12.08 7.86 -5.33
CA VAL A 41 12.25 7.09 -6.58
C VAL A 41 12.49 7.98 -7.81
N ARG A 42 12.15 9.28 -7.73
CA ARG A 42 12.49 10.30 -8.74
C ARG A 42 13.96 10.69 -8.75
N LEU A 43 14.68 10.45 -7.65
CA LEU A 43 16.07 10.88 -7.45
C LEU A 43 17.04 9.70 -7.32
N LEU A 44 16.55 8.53 -6.90
CA LEU A 44 17.34 7.35 -6.58
C LEU A 44 16.80 6.11 -7.28
N PRO A 45 17.65 5.13 -7.66
CA PRO A 45 17.19 3.86 -8.21
C PRO A 45 16.25 3.12 -7.25
N ILE A 46 15.20 2.50 -7.80
CA ILE A 46 14.19 1.73 -7.04
C ILE A 46 14.84 0.70 -6.09
N LYS A 47 15.91 0.01 -6.53
CA LYS A 47 16.61 -0.98 -5.71
C LYS A 47 17.27 -0.36 -4.47
N HIS A 48 17.78 0.87 -4.58
CA HIS A 48 18.37 1.59 -3.45
C HIS A 48 17.28 2.01 -2.46
N VAL A 49 16.16 2.54 -2.96
CA VAL A 49 15.00 2.93 -2.14
C VAL A 49 14.41 1.72 -1.40
N ALA A 50 14.32 0.56 -2.06
CA ALA A 50 13.92 -0.70 -1.44
C ALA A 50 14.85 -1.09 -0.28
N GLY A 51 16.17 -0.95 -0.47
CA GLY A 51 17.17 -1.18 0.57
C GLY A 51 17.02 -0.25 1.78
N LEU A 52 16.76 1.04 1.55
CA LEU A 52 16.59 2.03 2.63
C LEU A 52 15.30 1.84 3.44
N THR A 53 14.23 1.40 2.79
CA THR A 53 12.90 1.29 3.42
C THR A 53 12.60 -0.11 3.95
N GLY A 54 13.37 -1.12 3.53
CA GLY A 54 13.06 -2.53 3.78
C GLY A 54 11.84 -3.04 3.00
N LEU A 55 11.26 -2.22 2.11
CA LEU A 55 10.16 -2.64 1.25
C LEU A 55 10.68 -3.53 0.12
N HIS A 56 9.86 -4.50 -0.29
CA HIS A 56 10.17 -5.28 -1.49
C HIS A 56 10.20 -4.35 -2.72
N TRP A 57 11.11 -4.59 -3.66
CA TRP A 57 11.31 -3.68 -4.81
C TRP A 57 10.06 -3.53 -5.68
N HIS A 58 9.24 -4.59 -5.83
CA HIS A 58 7.93 -4.50 -6.49
C HIS A 58 6.95 -3.56 -5.75
N THR A 59 7.00 -3.51 -4.42
CA THR A 59 6.16 -2.59 -3.63
C THR A 59 6.58 -1.15 -3.88
N VAL A 60 7.89 -0.88 -3.88
CA VAL A 60 8.44 0.45 -4.21
C VAL A 60 8.03 0.87 -5.63
N LYS A 61 8.10 -0.05 -6.60
CA LYS A 61 7.66 0.18 -7.98
C LYS A 61 6.15 0.41 -8.13
N ASN A 62 5.33 -0.14 -7.23
CA ASN A 62 3.88 0.08 -7.25
C ASN A 62 3.49 1.43 -6.60
N ILE A 63 4.36 2.02 -5.79
CA ILE A 63 4.11 3.30 -5.13
C ILE A 63 4.39 4.48 -6.08
N GLY A 64 5.43 4.41 -6.92
CA GLY A 64 5.84 5.54 -7.77
C GLY A 64 6.30 5.17 -9.17
#